data_AF-A0A0H2QYA8-F1
#
_entry.id   AF-A0A0H2QYA8-F1
#
_cell.length_a   1.000
_cell.length_b   1.000
_cell.length_c   1.000
_cell.angle_alpha   90.00
_cell.angle_beta   90.00
_cell.angle_gamma   90.00
#
_symmetry.space_group_name_H-M   'P 1'
#
loop_
_entity.id
_entity.type
_entity.pdbx_description
1 polymer ?
#
loop_
_entity_poly.entity_id
_entity_poly.type
_entity_poly.pdbx_seq_one_letter_code
_entity_poly.pdbx_strand_id
1 'polypeptide(L)'
;MAERSGQDSTLDDAQRHVLTDPIKAVKLALEGSKLHAQAVLASLRKLPATVLPKIIDMFAETIQLQGDRVTYDSDGYFELHNMDIAILVIFHVNTAFYACHPDTHQNVYQSLPSLYAWMMAATNWVLKRGDDNGPASLVERRRTLLHCIHNGIVVMHDLGVEGMRFIWEQDVYCLAVNLWSQLRGFGVREEVIVARTLMYCKTIFFEEAPGGIIRKAPRSFGEYVLERCVVDRSQTVALAKEHVLRARTPPSGTANNEFVETQLMVLATLIDTPGPTWKSFIEGGGIEFVMSTMSSGTENEWWGVVGQCAVILDGVCSRSPSTEPILAALKDRLLQNLKAGTQHLSLLKAPAIASLRTLIQRILPDAMLFRSVIDRCAAIKKNRDDFGLLSSDNALADSWSHVIQLYDARRGFYESLIPIKLRRCDNSANQSLKSFPNVQGAKCAFSAPNRAKNTHGVMDIEKSAREYVRFTVRLLTIHICLASKLTEPIVSAHLSPRETKGIFQLAHNDVQSYIEHSQHAPLGLHIHYQQRFVQGCKDASLAPKIVILHDTDPTVARGQSVVAKTARGVKFTRVKITFPWNNEERTLLFEDDFGAE
;
A
#
# COMPACT_ATOMS: atom_id res chain seq x y z
N MET A 1 -20.16 3.71 -61.54
CA MET A 1 -21.35 2.96 -62.03
C MET A 1 -21.01 1.49 -62.15
N ALA A 2 -21.37 0.74 -61.12
CA ALA A 2 -21.72 -0.68 -61.13
C ALA A 2 -22.38 -0.93 -59.77
N GLU A 3 -23.61 -0.41 -59.62
CA GLU A 3 -24.53 -0.88 -58.59
C GLU A 3 -24.72 -2.38 -58.81
N ARG A 4 -24.23 -3.20 -57.87
CA ARG A 4 -24.58 -4.61 -57.78
C ARG A 4 -25.11 -4.88 -56.37
N SER A 5 -26.44 -4.93 -56.33
CA SER A 5 -27.27 -5.74 -55.44
C SER A 5 -26.87 -5.77 -53.97
N GLY A 6 -27.45 -4.86 -53.19
CA GLY A 6 -27.65 -5.06 -51.76
C GLY A 6 -28.53 -6.28 -51.52
N GLN A 7 -27.91 -7.43 -51.24
CA GLN A 7 -28.50 -8.37 -50.31
C GLN A 7 -28.10 -7.88 -48.93
N ASP A 8 -29.08 -7.48 -48.12
CA ASP A 8 -28.89 -7.27 -46.69
C ASP A 8 -28.46 -8.59 -46.07
N SER A 9 -27.16 -8.88 -46.10
CA SER A 9 -26.59 -10.05 -45.46
C SER A 9 -26.76 -9.89 -43.97
N THR A 10 -27.54 -10.79 -43.38
CA THR A 10 -27.78 -10.75 -41.94
C THR A 10 -26.53 -11.26 -41.20
N LEU A 11 -26.39 -10.89 -39.93
CA LEU A 11 -25.33 -11.43 -39.07
C LEU A 11 -25.36 -12.98 -39.07
N ASP A 12 -26.55 -13.58 -39.19
CA ASP A 12 -26.75 -15.02 -39.28
C ASP A 12 -26.18 -15.62 -40.57
N ASP A 13 -26.24 -14.89 -41.69
CA ASP A 13 -25.64 -15.32 -42.96
C ASP A 13 -24.12 -15.23 -42.90
N ALA A 14 -23.57 -14.19 -42.27
CA ALA A 14 -22.13 -14.07 -42.01
C ALA A 14 -21.64 -15.17 -41.06
N GLN A 15 -22.40 -15.52 -40.02
CA GLN A 15 -22.08 -16.63 -39.12
C GLN A 15 -22.12 -17.99 -39.84
N ARG A 16 -23.14 -18.22 -40.69
CA ARG A 16 -23.18 -19.42 -41.54
C ARG A 16 -21.96 -19.47 -42.46
N HIS A 17 -21.52 -18.35 -43.00
CA HIS A 17 -20.32 -18.25 -43.83
C HIS A 17 -19.04 -18.59 -43.07
N VAL A 18 -18.92 -18.15 -41.80
CA VAL A 18 -17.78 -18.52 -40.93
C VAL A 18 -17.74 -20.03 -40.67
N LEU A 19 -18.89 -20.69 -40.56
CA LEU A 19 -18.96 -22.14 -40.35
C LEU A 19 -18.67 -22.95 -41.62
N THR A 20 -18.99 -22.43 -42.81
CA THR A 20 -18.80 -23.12 -44.08
C THR A 20 -17.43 -22.85 -44.73
N ASP A 21 -16.95 -21.61 -44.68
CA ASP A 21 -15.64 -21.19 -45.19
C ASP A 21 -15.01 -20.13 -44.27
N PRO A 22 -14.43 -20.56 -43.14
CA PRO A 22 -13.87 -19.67 -42.13
C PRO A 22 -12.74 -18.79 -42.66
N ILE A 23 -11.92 -19.29 -43.59
CA ILE A 23 -10.79 -18.53 -44.14
C ILE A 23 -11.28 -17.39 -45.02
N LYS A 24 -12.27 -17.64 -45.88
CA LYS A 24 -12.87 -16.59 -46.71
C LYS A 24 -13.60 -15.55 -45.86
N ALA A 25 -14.31 -15.96 -44.83
CA ALA A 25 -14.95 -15.03 -43.90
C ALA A 25 -13.93 -14.12 -43.19
N VAL A 26 -12.77 -14.66 -42.81
CA VAL A 26 -11.67 -13.86 -42.22
C VAL A 26 -11.05 -12.90 -43.23
N LYS A 27 -10.85 -13.31 -44.49
CA LYS A 27 -10.40 -12.38 -45.55
C LYS A 27 -11.37 -11.22 -45.73
N LEU A 28 -12.67 -11.49 -45.78
CA LEU A 28 -13.69 -10.45 -45.87
C LEU A 28 -13.69 -9.53 -44.64
N ALA A 29 -13.44 -10.07 -43.44
CA ALA A 29 -13.28 -9.26 -42.23
C ALA A 29 -12.05 -8.34 -42.34
N LEU A 30 -10.91 -8.86 -42.81
CA LEU A 30 -9.67 -8.12 -43.04
C LEU A 30 -9.76 -7.11 -44.20
N GLU A 31 -10.71 -7.29 -45.12
CA GLU A 31 -11.05 -6.33 -46.18
C GLU A 31 -12.01 -5.22 -45.69
N GLY A 32 -12.37 -5.21 -44.40
CA GLY A 32 -13.19 -4.15 -43.77
C GLY A 32 -14.67 -4.50 -43.57
N SER A 33 -15.07 -5.76 -43.79
CA SER A 33 -16.46 -6.17 -43.55
C SER A 33 -16.76 -6.33 -42.05
N LYS A 34 -17.40 -5.32 -41.46
CA LYS A 34 -17.81 -5.31 -40.04
C LYS A 34 -18.68 -6.52 -39.65
N LEU A 35 -19.60 -6.94 -40.53
CA LEU A 35 -20.47 -8.10 -40.28
C LEU A 35 -19.66 -9.40 -40.17
N HIS A 36 -18.71 -9.63 -41.08
CA HIS A 36 -17.84 -10.81 -41.03
C HIS A 36 -16.89 -10.75 -39.83
N ALA A 37 -16.38 -9.58 -39.47
CA ALA A 37 -15.56 -9.41 -38.26
C ALA A 37 -16.33 -9.79 -36.99
N GLN A 38 -17.58 -9.31 -36.85
CA GLN A 38 -18.45 -9.67 -35.73
C GLN A 38 -18.79 -11.17 -35.73
N ALA A 39 -19.08 -11.74 -36.90
CA ALA A 39 -19.36 -13.17 -37.04
C ALA A 39 -18.15 -14.03 -36.67
N VAL A 40 -16.95 -13.67 -37.14
CA VAL A 40 -15.70 -14.35 -36.79
C VAL A 40 -15.50 -14.32 -35.28
N LEU A 41 -15.57 -13.15 -34.66
CA LEU A 41 -15.44 -12.99 -33.21
C LEU A 41 -16.43 -13.85 -32.42
N ALA A 42 -17.71 -13.84 -32.81
CA ALA A 42 -18.76 -14.62 -32.16
C ALA A 42 -18.57 -16.14 -32.32
N SER A 43 -17.90 -16.57 -33.39
CA SER A 43 -17.73 -17.97 -33.75
C SER A 43 -16.33 -18.54 -33.43
N LEU A 44 -15.36 -17.74 -32.98
CA LEU A 44 -13.98 -18.16 -32.72
C LEU A 44 -13.88 -19.46 -31.92
N ARG A 45 -14.66 -19.60 -30.83
CA ARG A 45 -14.68 -20.79 -29.97
C ARG A 45 -15.28 -22.04 -30.62
N LYS A 46 -16.04 -21.86 -31.70
CA LYS A 46 -16.73 -22.93 -32.44
C LYS A 46 -15.93 -23.40 -33.66
N LEU A 47 -14.82 -22.73 -33.97
CA LEU A 47 -14.00 -23.08 -35.13
C LEU A 47 -13.19 -24.36 -34.85
N PRO A 48 -12.95 -25.18 -35.89
CA PRO A 48 -12.11 -26.36 -35.75
C PRO A 48 -10.70 -25.99 -35.26
N ALA A 49 -10.13 -26.83 -34.39
CA ALA A 49 -8.79 -26.63 -33.84
C ALA A 49 -7.69 -26.54 -34.92
N THR A 50 -7.91 -27.11 -36.11
CA THR A 50 -6.99 -27.04 -37.26
C THR A 50 -7.07 -25.74 -38.04
N VAL A 51 -8.14 -24.96 -37.86
CA VAL A 51 -8.40 -23.71 -38.59
C VAL A 51 -8.01 -22.49 -37.78
N LEU A 52 -8.25 -22.53 -36.46
CA LEU A 52 -7.98 -21.42 -35.56
C LEU A 52 -6.54 -20.87 -35.66
N PRO A 53 -5.46 -21.69 -35.69
CA PRO A 53 -4.09 -21.19 -35.86
C PRO A 53 -3.89 -20.35 -37.12
N LYS A 54 -4.42 -20.81 -38.25
CA LYS A 54 -4.33 -20.08 -39.53
C LYS A 54 -5.02 -18.72 -39.49
N ILE A 55 -6.13 -18.62 -38.75
CA ILE A 55 -6.85 -17.36 -38.57
C ILE A 55 -6.03 -16.40 -37.72
N ILE A 56 -5.45 -16.88 -36.63
CA ILE A 56 -4.55 -16.09 -35.78
C ILE A 56 -3.35 -15.59 -36.59
N ASP A 57 -2.75 -16.45 -37.42
CA ASP A 57 -1.64 -16.08 -38.31
C ASP A 57 -2.02 -14.94 -39.27
N MET A 58 -3.19 -15.00 -39.89
CA MET A 58 -3.67 -13.94 -40.79
C MET A 58 -3.87 -12.59 -40.08
N PHE A 59 -4.35 -12.61 -38.83
CA PHE A 59 -4.48 -11.38 -38.04
C PHE A 59 -3.12 -10.86 -37.55
N ALA A 60 -2.18 -11.75 -37.21
CA ALA A 60 -0.81 -11.38 -36.85
C ALA A 60 -0.08 -10.72 -38.04
N GLU A 61 -0.22 -11.28 -39.24
CA GLU A 61 0.30 -10.70 -40.48
C GLU A 61 -0.30 -9.31 -40.74
N THR A 62 -1.61 -9.13 -40.48
CA THR A 62 -2.28 -7.83 -40.61
C THR A 62 -1.66 -6.80 -39.67
N ILE A 63 -1.46 -7.15 -38.40
CA ILE A 63 -0.78 -6.29 -37.41
C ILE A 63 0.64 -5.93 -37.87
N GLN A 64 1.39 -6.89 -38.40
CA GLN A 64 2.74 -6.66 -38.89
C GLN A 64 2.78 -5.71 -40.11
N LEU A 65 1.81 -5.82 -41.02
CA LEU A 65 1.75 -4.99 -42.23
C LEU A 65 1.23 -3.57 -41.97
N GLN A 66 0.31 -3.42 -41.00
CA GLN A 66 -0.44 -2.18 -40.80
C GLN A 66 -0.10 -1.45 -39.49
N GLY A 67 0.47 -2.11 -38.49
CA GLY A 67 0.73 -1.53 -37.16
C GLY A 67 1.62 -0.29 -37.20
N ASP A 68 2.57 -0.24 -38.13
CA ASP A 68 3.48 0.90 -38.31
C ASP A 68 2.91 1.99 -39.24
N ARG A 69 1.75 1.77 -39.85
CA ARG A 69 1.12 2.65 -40.85
C ARG A 69 -0.10 3.36 -40.27
N VAL A 70 0.14 4.18 -39.25
CA VAL A 70 -0.92 4.96 -38.59
C VAL A 70 -1.39 6.08 -39.50
N THR A 71 -2.69 6.10 -39.80
CA THR A 71 -3.36 7.16 -40.57
C THR A 71 -4.53 7.76 -39.80
N TYR A 72 -5.01 8.89 -40.32
CA TYR A 72 -6.09 9.67 -39.72
C TYR A 72 -7.14 9.97 -40.79
N ASP A 73 -8.41 9.99 -40.39
CA ASP A 73 -9.51 10.36 -41.29
C ASP A 73 -9.51 11.86 -41.58
N SER A 74 -10.45 12.31 -42.41
CA SER A 74 -10.59 13.73 -42.78
C SER A 74 -10.79 14.67 -41.60
N ASP A 75 -11.32 14.16 -40.48
CA ASP A 75 -11.58 14.92 -39.26
C ASP A 75 -10.39 14.85 -38.28
N GLY A 76 -9.33 14.14 -38.67
CA GLY A 76 -8.12 13.92 -37.88
C GLY A 76 -8.32 12.91 -36.75
N TYR A 77 -9.31 12.03 -36.86
CA TYR A 77 -9.48 10.90 -35.95
C TYR A 77 -8.64 9.71 -36.35
N PHE A 78 -8.21 8.95 -35.36
CA PHE A 78 -7.38 7.77 -35.54
C PHE A 78 -8.15 6.68 -36.29
N GLU A 79 -7.62 6.23 -37.43
CA GLU A 79 -8.23 5.16 -38.22
C GLU A 79 -7.78 3.79 -37.67
N LEU A 80 -8.75 2.90 -37.44
CA LEU A 80 -8.49 1.60 -36.83
C LEU A 80 -8.02 0.54 -37.85
N HIS A 81 -8.36 0.67 -39.15
CA HIS A 81 -7.94 -0.24 -40.24
C HIS A 81 -7.94 -1.73 -39.91
N ASN A 82 -8.95 -2.23 -39.20
CA ASN A 82 -9.08 -3.63 -38.73
C ASN A 82 -8.11 -4.06 -37.61
N MET A 83 -7.25 -3.16 -37.11
CA MET A 83 -6.38 -3.42 -35.95
C MET A 83 -7.20 -3.74 -34.70
N ASP A 84 -8.34 -3.08 -34.52
CA ASP A 84 -9.26 -3.36 -33.41
C ASP A 84 -9.79 -4.80 -33.45
N ILE A 85 -10.18 -5.27 -34.63
CA ILE A 85 -10.62 -6.65 -34.85
C ILE A 85 -9.45 -7.62 -34.69
N ALA A 86 -8.29 -7.33 -35.27
CA ALA A 86 -7.11 -8.19 -35.19
C ALA A 86 -6.65 -8.41 -33.73
N ILE A 87 -6.49 -7.31 -32.98
CA ILE A 87 -6.15 -7.36 -31.56
C ILE A 87 -7.21 -8.13 -30.78
N LEU A 88 -8.50 -7.87 -31.04
CA LEU A 88 -9.58 -8.53 -30.34
C LEU A 88 -9.63 -10.03 -30.65
N VAL A 89 -9.38 -10.46 -31.90
CA VAL A 89 -9.36 -11.89 -32.25
C VAL A 89 -8.19 -12.60 -31.57
N ILE A 90 -6.98 -12.05 -31.62
CA ILE A 90 -5.80 -12.64 -30.98
C ILE A 90 -5.95 -12.64 -29.45
N PHE A 91 -6.61 -11.65 -28.87
CA PHE A 91 -6.94 -11.60 -27.45
C PHE A 91 -7.80 -12.79 -26.97
N HIS A 92 -8.56 -13.46 -27.85
CA HIS A 92 -9.38 -14.61 -27.45
C HIS A 92 -8.61 -15.93 -27.35
N VAL A 93 -7.32 -15.96 -27.71
CA VAL A 93 -6.44 -17.12 -27.49
C VAL A 93 -5.49 -16.84 -26.32
N ASN A 94 -5.02 -17.90 -25.66
CA ASN A 94 -4.24 -17.79 -24.43
C ASN A 94 -2.93 -18.61 -24.50
N THR A 95 -2.15 -18.61 -23.43
CA THR A 95 -0.88 -19.34 -23.34
C THR A 95 -1.00 -20.84 -23.64
N ALA A 96 -2.12 -21.47 -23.25
CA ALA A 96 -2.34 -22.89 -23.53
C ALA A 96 -2.51 -23.17 -25.04
N PHE A 97 -3.17 -22.25 -25.76
CA PHE A 97 -3.26 -22.33 -27.21
C PHE A 97 -1.88 -22.22 -27.87
N TYR A 98 -1.07 -21.25 -27.46
CA TYR A 98 0.28 -21.07 -28.02
C TYR A 98 1.21 -22.25 -27.75
N ALA A 99 1.09 -22.90 -26.59
CA ALA A 99 1.84 -24.12 -26.29
C ALA A 99 1.51 -25.27 -27.27
N CYS A 100 0.31 -25.31 -27.82
CA CYS A 100 -0.10 -26.31 -28.82
C CYS A 100 0.26 -25.91 -30.27
N HIS A 101 0.56 -24.64 -30.53
CA HIS A 101 0.79 -24.10 -31.87
C HIS A 101 2.04 -23.19 -31.92
N PRO A 102 3.26 -23.76 -31.88
CA PRO A 102 4.51 -23.00 -31.82
C PRO A 102 4.74 -22.08 -33.03
N ASP A 103 4.34 -22.50 -34.24
CA ASP A 103 4.50 -21.68 -35.44
C ASP A 103 3.65 -20.40 -35.35
N THR A 104 2.40 -20.53 -34.89
CA THR A 104 1.51 -19.38 -34.66
C THR A 104 2.00 -18.50 -33.52
N HIS A 105 2.54 -19.08 -32.44
CA HIS A 105 3.20 -18.33 -31.38
C HIS A 105 4.33 -17.46 -31.93
N GLN A 106 5.19 -18.02 -32.80
CA GLN A 106 6.29 -17.29 -33.42
C GLN A 106 5.80 -16.16 -34.35
N ASN A 107 4.73 -16.38 -35.11
CA ASN A 107 4.14 -15.36 -35.97
C ASN A 107 3.57 -14.19 -35.16
N VAL A 108 2.81 -14.47 -34.10
CA VAL A 108 2.27 -13.43 -33.21
C VAL A 108 3.42 -12.69 -32.51
N TYR A 109 4.46 -13.40 -32.05
CA TYR A 109 5.66 -12.77 -31.48
C TYR A 109 6.34 -11.79 -32.44
N GLN A 110 6.44 -12.14 -33.73
CA GLN A 110 7.02 -11.26 -34.76
C GLN A 110 6.18 -10.00 -35.02
N SER A 111 4.89 -10.02 -34.70
CA SER A 111 3.99 -8.86 -34.87
C SER A 111 4.03 -7.88 -33.69
N LEU A 112 4.62 -8.25 -32.54
CA LEU A 112 4.64 -7.41 -31.34
C LEU A 112 5.26 -6.02 -31.54
N PRO A 113 6.37 -5.84 -32.29
CA PRO A 113 6.93 -4.51 -32.53
C PRO A 113 5.93 -3.55 -33.19
N SER A 114 5.25 -4.01 -34.24
CA SER A 114 4.25 -3.20 -34.96
C SER A 114 2.99 -2.99 -34.13
N LEU A 115 2.56 -3.98 -33.33
CA LEU A 115 1.48 -3.80 -32.34
C LEU A 115 1.83 -2.71 -31.32
N TYR A 116 3.05 -2.75 -30.76
CA TYR A 116 3.50 -1.76 -29.80
C TYR A 116 3.59 -0.35 -30.41
N ALA A 117 4.15 -0.22 -31.61
CA ALA A 117 4.21 1.05 -32.33
C ALA A 117 2.81 1.65 -32.56
N TRP A 118 1.85 0.80 -32.95
CA TRP A 118 0.45 1.20 -33.08
C TRP A 118 -0.16 1.67 -31.75
N MET A 119 0.06 0.91 -30.67
CA MET A 119 -0.45 1.25 -29.33
C MET A 119 0.16 2.55 -28.79
N MET A 120 1.43 2.81 -29.08
CA MET A 120 2.10 4.08 -28.77
C MET A 120 1.43 5.25 -29.50
N ALA A 121 1.15 5.10 -30.80
CA ALA A 121 0.46 6.12 -31.57
C ALA A 121 -0.99 6.34 -31.10
N ALA A 122 -1.72 5.26 -30.81
CA ALA A 122 -3.07 5.31 -30.24
C ALA A 122 -3.08 6.05 -28.90
N THR A 123 -2.14 5.72 -28.01
CA THR A 123 -1.97 6.39 -26.70
C THR A 123 -1.73 7.89 -26.88
N ASN A 124 -0.79 8.26 -27.76
CA ASN A 124 -0.48 9.65 -28.06
C ASN A 124 -1.69 10.41 -28.63
N TRP A 125 -2.49 9.77 -29.48
CA TRP A 125 -3.68 10.38 -30.05
C TRP A 125 -4.76 10.59 -28.98
N VAL A 126 -5.01 9.57 -28.12
CA VAL A 126 -5.97 9.68 -27.00
C VAL A 126 -5.61 10.85 -26.09
N LEU A 127 -4.33 10.97 -25.72
CA LEU A 127 -3.85 12.06 -24.87
C LEU A 127 -3.95 13.45 -25.52
N LYS A 128 -3.70 13.56 -26.83
CA LYS A 128 -3.79 14.82 -27.58
C LYS A 128 -5.24 15.29 -27.82
N ARG A 129 -6.21 14.36 -27.85
CA ARG A 129 -7.63 14.64 -28.16
C ARG A 129 -8.53 14.49 -26.92
N GLY A 130 -8.09 15.04 -25.80
CA GLY A 130 -8.74 14.91 -24.49
C GLY A 130 -9.87 15.87 -24.16
N ASP A 131 -10.56 16.44 -25.14
CA ASP A 131 -11.70 17.32 -24.85
C ASP A 131 -12.92 16.47 -24.43
N ASP A 132 -13.40 16.68 -23.20
CA ASP A 132 -14.59 16.02 -22.64
C ASP A 132 -15.89 16.47 -23.33
N ASN A 133 -15.89 17.63 -23.97
CA ASN A 133 -17.03 18.15 -24.74
C ASN A 133 -17.00 17.73 -26.22
N GLY A 134 -16.11 16.80 -26.57
CA GLY A 134 -16.03 16.27 -27.92
C GLY A 134 -17.34 15.57 -28.35
N PRO A 135 -17.57 15.44 -29.66
CA PRO A 135 -18.74 14.73 -30.19
C PRO A 135 -18.75 13.27 -29.70
N ALA A 136 -19.95 12.68 -29.58
CA ALA A 136 -20.10 11.31 -29.08
C ALA A 136 -19.25 10.27 -29.84
N SER A 137 -19.02 10.51 -31.14
CA SER A 137 -18.13 9.70 -31.98
C SER A 137 -16.67 9.72 -31.52
N LEU A 138 -16.17 10.85 -31.03
CA LEU A 138 -14.82 10.97 -30.47
C LEU A 138 -14.70 10.15 -29.19
N VAL A 139 -15.66 10.31 -28.27
CA VAL A 139 -15.66 9.57 -26.99
C VAL A 139 -15.70 8.07 -27.22
N GLU A 140 -16.53 7.61 -28.16
CA GLU A 140 -16.60 6.18 -28.51
C GLU A 140 -15.29 5.69 -29.12
N ARG A 141 -14.69 6.45 -30.04
CA ARG A 141 -13.37 6.11 -30.62
C ARG A 141 -12.29 5.99 -29.55
N ARG A 142 -12.24 6.92 -28.59
CA ARG A 142 -11.28 6.87 -27.48
C ARG A 142 -11.47 5.61 -26.64
N ARG A 143 -12.71 5.26 -26.30
CA ARG A 143 -13.01 4.00 -25.59
C ARG A 143 -12.55 2.78 -26.36
N THR A 144 -12.83 2.71 -27.66
CA THR A 144 -12.35 1.60 -28.50
C THR A 144 -10.82 1.50 -28.44
N LEU A 145 -10.10 2.60 -28.59
CA LEU A 145 -8.64 2.62 -28.52
C LEU A 145 -8.12 2.19 -27.15
N LEU A 146 -8.73 2.65 -26.05
CA LEU A 146 -8.34 2.24 -24.70
C LEU A 146 -8.54 0.72 -24.49
N HIS A 147 -9.63 0.15 -25.03
CA HIS A 147 -9.82 -1.30 -25.03
C HIS A 147 -8.80 -2.03 -25.90
N CYS A 148 -8.45 -1.52 -27.07
CA CYS A 148 -7.41 -2.10 -27.92
C CYS A 148 -6.04 -2.07 -27.22
N ILE A 149 -5.70 -1.00 -26.52
CA ILE A 149 -4.46 -0.89 -25.74
C ILE A 149 -4.44 -1.93 -24.61
N HIS A 150 -5.54 -2.05 -23.86
CA HIS A 150 -5.69 -3.09 -22.84
C HIS A 150 -5.48 -4.48 -23.43
N ASN A 151 -6.24 -4.83 -24.47
CA ASN A 151 -6.20 -6.14 -25.11
C ASN A 151 -4.82 -6.43 -25.73
N GLY A 152 -4.14 -5.42 -26.28
CA GLY A 152 -2.79 -5.56 -26.81
C GLY A 152 -1.77 -5.95 -25.72
N ILE A 153 -1.89 -5.37 -24.52
CA ILE A 153 -1.07 -5.78 -23.36
C ILE A 153 -1.38 -7.23 -22.97
N VAL A 154 -2.64 -7.65 -22.97
CA VAL A 154 -3.03 -9.05 -22.69
C VAL A 154 -2.46 -10.00 -23.76
N VAL A 155 -2.56 -9.66 -25.04
CA VAL A 155 -1.98 -10.45 -26.14
C VAL A 155 -0.48 -10.65 -25.94
N MET A 156 0.24 -9.59 -25.60
CA MET A 156 1.66 -9.67 -25.32
C MET A 156 1.95 -10.54 -24.08
N HIS A 157 1.12 -10.47 -23.02
CA HIS A 157 1.27 -11.31 -21.84
C HIS A 157 1.04 -12.80 -22.15
N ASP A 158 -0.04 -13.11 -22.88
CA ASP A 158 -0.50 -14.48 -23.11
C ASP A 158 0.45 -15.29 -24.01
N LEU A 159 1.37 -14.63 -24.73
CA LEU A 159 2.50 -15.28 -25.41
C LEU A 159 3.49 -15.95 -24.44
N GLY A 160 3.39 -15.73 -23.14
CA GLY A 160 4.27 -16.33 -22.14
C GLY A 160 5.58 -15.57 -21.98
N VAL A 161 6.69 -16.29 -21.75
CA VAL A 161 7.97 -15.71 -21.30
C VAL A 161 8.54 -14.70 -22.30
N GLU A 162 8.45 -14.96 -23.60
CA GLU A 162 8.94 -14.08 -24.65
C GLU A 162 8.16 -12.78 -24.72
N GLY A 163 6.83 -12.88 -24.57
CA GLY A 163 5.95 -11.73 -24.51
C GLY A 163 6.20 -10.87 -23.27
N MET A 164 6.31 -11.50 -22.09
CA MET A 164 6.69 -10.83 -20.84
C MET A 164 8.04 -10.11 -20.97
N ARG A 165 9.02 -10.74 -21.61
CA ARG A 165 10.34 -10.13 -21.89
C ARG A 165 10.20 -8.92 -22.81
N PHE A 166 9.43 -9.03 -23.89
CA PHE A 166 9.19 -7.92 -24.81
C PHE A 166 8.54 -6.72 -24.11
N ILE A 167 7.50 -6.96 -23.30
CA ILE A 167 6.82 -5.92 -22.53
C ILE A 167 7.80 -5.20 -21.61
N TRP A 168 8.71 -5.93 -20.96
CA TRP A 168 9.73 -5.35 -20.10
C TRP A 168 10.79 -4.55 -20.89
N GLU A 169 11.31 -5.11 -21.99
CA GLU A 169 12.34 -4.48 -22.81
C GLU A 169 11.87 -3.19 -23.49
N GLN A 170 10.62 -3.19 -23.95
CA GLN A 170 9.97 -2.03 -24.57
C GLN A 170 9.19 -1.17 -23.57
N ASP A 171 9.21 -1.53 -22.29
CA ASP A 171 8.59 -0.78 -21.21
C ASP A 171 7.11 -0.43 -21.49
N VAL A 172 6.36 -1.40 -22.00
CA VAL A 172 4.99 -1.23 -22.51
C VAL A 172 4.04 -0.73 -21.41
N TYR A 173 4.34 -1.02 -20.13
CA TYR A 173 3.57 -0.54 -18.98
C TYR A 173 3.46 0.98 -18.91
N CYS A 174 4.45 1.70 -19.43
CA CYS A 174 4.44 3.15 -19.43
C CYS A 174 3.23 3.70 -20.16
N LEU A 175 2.65 2.97 -21.13
CA LEU A 175 1.42 3.34 -21.81
C LEU A 175 0.26 3.51 -20.82
N ALA A 176 0.06 2.52 -19.95
CA ALA A 176 -1.02 2.55 -18.95
C ALA A 176 -0.78 3.64 -17.89
N VAL A 177 0.47 3.83 -17.46
CA VAL A 177 0.83 4.89 -16.49
C VAL A 177 0.66 6.28 -17.10
N ASN A 178 1.11 6.48 -18.34
CA ASN A 178 1.00 7.75 -19.05
C ASN A 178 -0.47 8.11 -19.30
N LEU A 179 -1.27 7.15 -19.76
CA LEU A 179 -2.72 7.34 -19.89
C LEU A 179 -3.33 7.69 -18.53
N TRP A 180 -3.10 6.90 -17.50
CA TRP A 180 -3.75 7.12 -16.20
C TRP A 180 -3.38 8.50 -15.61
N SER A 181 -2.11 8.88 -15.69
CA SER A 181 -1.62 10.14 -15.12
C SER A 181 -2.03 11.40 -15.90
N GLN A 182 -2.34 11.27 -17.19
CA GLN A 182 -2.61 12.42 -18.08
C GLN A 182 -4.06 12.52 -18.55
N LEU A 183 -4.93 11.53 -18.29
CA LEU A 183 -6.37 11.57 -18.58
C LEU A 183 -7.15 12.48 -17.62
N ARG A 184 -6.72 13.72 -17.43
CA ARG A 184 -7.47 14.73 -16.67
C ARG A 184 -8.58 15.30 -17.54
N GLY A 185 -9.80 15.34 -17.03
CA GLY A 185 -10.96 15.86 -17.76
C GLY A 185 -11.42 14.95 -18.90
N PHE A 186 -11.31 13.62 -18.72
CA PHE A 186 -11.97 12.62 -19.57
C PHE A 186 -13.17 12.00 -18.85
N GLY A 187 -14.07 11.33 -19.58
CA GLY A 187 -15.23 10.68 -18.97
C GLY A 187 -14.80 9.58 -17.98
N VAL A 188 -15.51 9.48 -16.84
CA VAL A 188 -15.21 8.49 -15.77
C VAL A 188 -15.05 7.06 -16.29
N ARG A 189 -15.80 6.67 -17.32
CA ARG A 189 -15.68 5.34 -17.95
C ARG A 189 -14.31 5.11 -18.59
N GLU A 190 -13.75 6.13 -19.26
CA GLU A 190 -12.44 6.06 -19.90
C GLU A 190 -11.34 5.93 -18.83
N GLU A 191 -11.42 6.75 -17.77
CA GLU A 191 -10.49 6.68 -16.64
C GLU A 191 -10.45 5.29 -15.99
N VAL A 192 -11.62 4.64 -15.88
CA VAL A 192 -11.72 3.30 -15.29
C VAL A 192 -11.13 2.23 -16.20
N ILE A 193 -11.33 2.30 -17.52
CA ILE A 193 -10.68 1.35 -18.46
C ILE A 193 -9.16 1.41 -18.28
N VAL A 194 -8.62 2.62 -18.13
CA VAL A 194 -7.18 2.81 -17.94
C VAL A 194 -6.73 2.35 -16.55
N ALA A 195 -7.49 2.66 -15.50
CA ALA A 195 -7.19 2.15 -14.15
C ALA A 195 -7.23 0.61 -14.10
N ARG A 196 -8.18 -0.05 -14.78
CA ARG A 196 -8.21 -1.51 -14.93
C ARG A 196 -6.99 -2.03 -15.67
N THR A 197 -6.58 -1.36 -16.73
CA THR A 197 -5.36 -1.72 -17.48
C THR A 197 -4.12 -1.61 -16.58
N LEU A 198 -4.03 -0.54 -15.78
CA LEU A 198 -2.94 -0.34 -14.83
C LEU A 198 -2.93 -1.42 -13.72
N MET A 199 -4.10 -1.78 -13.17
CA MET A 199 -4.22 -2.83 -12.15
C MET A 199 -4.00 -4.22 -12.72
N TYR A 200 -4.38 -4.47 -13.98
CA TYR A 200 -4.03 -5.69 -14.69
C TYR A 200 -2.50 -5.82 -14.78
N CYS A 201 -1.80 -4.75 -15.19
CA CYS A 201 -0.35 -4.73 -15.21
C CYS A 201 0.27 -5.02 -13.81
N LYS A 202 -0.30 -4.46 -12.74
CA LYS A 202 0.15 -4.78 -11.38
C LYS A 202 0.12 -6.29 -11.11
N THR A 203 -1.03 -6.92 -11.35
CA THR A 203 -1.24 -8.33 -11.01
C THR A 203 -0.31 -9.24 -11.80
N ILE A 204 -0.31 -9.14 -13.14
CA ILE A 204 0.44 -10.11 -13.95
C ILE A 204 1.96 -9.91 -13.92
N PHE A 205 2.45 -8.67 -13.73
CA PHE A 205 3.89 -8.36 -13.84
C PHE A 205 4.60 -8.19 -12.50
N PHE A 206 3.88 -7.86 -11.43
CA PHE A 206 4.48 -7.64 -10.11
C PHE A 206 4.06 -8.67 -9.07
N GLU A 207 2.87 -9.27 -9.20
CA GLU A 207 2.37 -10.26 -8.26
C GLU A 207 2.56 -11.69 -8.78
N GLU A 208 2.34 -11.93 -10.08
CA GLU A 208 2.35 -13.27 -10.69
C GLU A 208 3.60 -13.58 -11.54
N ALA A 209 4.50 -12.61 -11.73
CA ALA A 209 5.64 -12.79 -12.64
C ALA A 209 6.59 -13.91 -12.16
N PRO A 210 7.02 -14.83 -13.05
CA PRO A 210 7.97 -15.88 -12.70
C PRO A 210 9.27 -15.29 -12.14
N GLY A 211 9.63 -15.71 -10.93
CA GLY A 211 10.81 -15.23 -10.22
C GLY A 211 12.08 -15.40 -11.08
N GLY A 212 12.65 -14.28 -11.53
CA GLY A 212 13.91 -14.26 -12.27
C GLY A 212 13.90 -13.56 -13.63
N ILE A 213 12.73 -13.30 -14.23
CA ILE A 213 12.65 -12.61 -15.53
C ILE A 213 12.92 -11.11 -15.37
N ILE A 214 12.50 -10.50 -14.25
CA ILE A 214 12.57 -9.05 -14.05
C ILE A 214 13.63 -8.68 -13.01
N ARG A 215 14.90 -9.05 -13.25
CA ARG A 215 16.04 -8.75 -12.35
C ARG A 215 16.28 -7.24 -12.10
N LYS A 216 15.61 -6.36 -12.84
CA LYS A 216 15.73 -4.90 -12.76
C LYS A 216 14.38 -4.18 -12.49
N ALA A 217 13.32 -4.91 -12.12
CA ALA A 217 12.05 -4.26 -11.73
C ALA A 217 12.24 -3.41 -10.47
N PRO A 218 11.59 -2.24 -10.38
CA PRO A 218 11.39 -1.58 -9.09
C PRO A 218 10.82 -2.54 -8.07
N ARG A 219 11.17 -2.34 -6.79
CA ARG A 219 10.82 -3.28 -5.72
C ARG A 219 9.32 -3.37 -5.48
N SER A 220 8.57 -2.36 -5.92
CA SER A 220 7.11 -2.35 -5.92
C SER A 220 6.55 -1.68 -7.15
N PHE A 221 5.35 -2.10 -7.57
CA PHE A 221 4.65 -1.47 -8.69
C PHE A 221 4.34 0.02 -8.43
N GLY A 222 4.03 0.39 -7.19
CA GLY A 222 3.77 1.78 -6.85
C GLY A 222 5.00 2.69 -6.99
N GLU A 223 6.22 2.19 -6.70
CA GLU A 223 7.47 2.91 -7.00
C GLU A 223 7.60 3.17 -8.50
N TYR A 224 7.36 2.15 -9.32
CA TYR A 224 7.38 2.28 -10.78
C TYR A 224 6.39 3.36 -11.26
N VAL A 225 5.15 3.33 -10.78
CA VAL A 225 4.14 4.35 -11.15
C VAL A 225 4.60 5.75 -10.77
N LEU A 226 5.13 5.93 -9.56
CA LEU A 226 5.62 7.24 -9.07
C LEU A 226 6.85 7.76 -9.81
N GLU A 227 7.74 6.87 -10.26
CA GLU A 227 8.92 7.24 -11.05
C GLU A 227 8.56 7.66 -12.47
N ARG A 228 7.46 7.14 -13.02
CA ARG A 228 7.03 7.41 -14.40
C ARG A 228 5.99 8.50 -14.53
N CYS A 229 5.31 8.87 -13.44
CA CYS A 229 4.43 10.03 -13.46
C CYS A 229 5.25 11.31 -13.74
N VAL A 230 4.74 12.17 -14.62
CA VAL A 230 5.36 13.46 -14.98
C VAL A 230 5.35 14.44 -13.79
N VAL A 231 4.45 14.21 -12.83
CA VAL A 231 4.25 15.04 -11.64
C VAL A 231 4.96 14.46 -10.43
N ASP A 232 5.20 15.31 -9.41
CA ASP A 232 5.81 14.84 -8.17
C ASP A 232 4.93 13.79 -7.43
N ARG A 233 5.52 13.12 -6.44
CA ARG A 233 4.85 12.04 -5.70
C ARG A 233 3.57 12.51 -5.00
N SER A 234 3.59 13.73 -4.44
CA SER A 234 2.44 14.29 -3.72
C SER A 234 1.29 14.62 -4.68
N GLN A 235 1.61 15.18 -5.84
CA GLN A 235 0.67 15.44 -6.92
C GLN A 235 0.10 14.16 -7.52
N THR A 236 0.89 13.10 -7.62
CA THR A 236 0.41 11.77 -8.07
C THR A 236 -0.62 11.20 -7.10
N VAL A 237 -0.39 11.32 -5.79
CA VAL A 237 -1.36 10.90 -4.76
C VAL A 237 -2.61 11.78 -4.81
N ALA A 238 -2.46 13.10 -4.99
CA ALA A 238 -3.59 14.01 -5.14
C ALA A 238 -4.44 13.67 -6.39
N LEU A 239 -3.79 13.35 -7.51
CA LEU A 239 -4.44 12.91 -8.74
C LEU A 239 -5.23 11.60 -8.53
N ALA A 240 -4.63 10.62 -7.85
CA ALA A 240 -5.34 9.39 -7.51
C ALA A 240 -6.60 9.64 -6.67
N LYS A 241 -6.52 10.57 -5.69
CA LYS A 241 -7.70 10.99 -4.93
C LYS A 241 -8.75 11.67 -5.81
N GLU A 242 -8.33 12.52 -6.74
CA GLU A 242 -9.22 13.20 -7.69
C GLU A 242 -10.00 12.19 -8.55
N HIS A 243 -9.33 11.16 -9.09
CA HIS A 243 -10.00 10.11 -9.86
C HIS A 243 -11.04 9.35 -9.04
N VAL A 244 -10.75 9.05 -7.76
CA VAL A 244 -11.75 8.42 -6.89
C VAL A 244 -12.94 9.34 -6.63
N LEU A 245 -12.70 10.65 -6.41
CA LEU A 245 -13.77 11.63 -6.24
C LEU A 245 -14.66 11.71 -7.49
N ARG A 246 -14.07 11.79 -8.67
CA ARG A 246 -14.81 11.81 -9.94
C ARG A 246 -15.60 10.53 -10.19
N ALA A 247 -15.06 9.37 -9.81
CA ALA A 247 -15.79 8.10 -9.88
C ALA A 247 -16.97 8.03 -8.89
N ARG A 248 -16.83 8.63 -7.70
CA ARG A 248 -17.85 8.67 -6.66
C ARG A 248 -18.99 9.62 -7.00
N THR A 249 -18.68 10.76 -7.61
CA THR A 249 -19.66 11.78 -8.02
C THR A 249 -19.47 12.10 -9.50
N PRO A 250 -19.86 11.18 -10.41
CA PRO A 250 -19.71 11.41 -11.83
C PRO A 250 -20.61 12.57 -12.28
N PRO A 251 -20.17 13.42 -13.22
CA PRO A 251 -21.01 14.51 -13.75
C PRO A 251 -22.35 14.03 -14.34
N SER A 252 -22.40 12.79 -14.83
CA SER A 252 -23.59 12.14 -15.40
C SER A 252 -24.54 11.54 -14.36
N GLY A 253 -24.28 11.69 -13.07
CA GLY A 253 -25.24 11.46 -11.98
C GLY A 253 -25.24 10.09 -11.29
N THR A 254 -24.93 8.99 -11.99
CA THR A 254 -24.94 7.64 -11.39
C THR A 254 -23.53 7.11 -11.11
N ALA A 255 -23.17 7.10 -9.82
CA ALA A 255 -21.95 6.46 -9.34
C ALA A 255 -22.00 4.95 -9.58
N ASN A 256 -20.89 4.37 -10.04
CA ASN A 256 -20.74 2.92 -10.19
C ASN A 256 -19.72 2.42 -9.15
N ASN A 257 -20.12 1.49 -8.30
CA ASN A 257 -19.28 0.94 -7.23
C ASN A 257 -17.95 0.37 -7.75
N GLU A 258 -17.98 -0.30 -8.91
CA GLU A 258 -16.81 -0.91 -9.54
C GLU A 258 -15.80 0.16 -9.98
N PHE A 259 -16.29 1.34 -10.38
CA PHE A 259 -15.44 2.44 -10.83
C PHE A 259 -14.68 3.04 -9.65
N VAL A 260 -15.39 3.28 -8.54
CA VAL A 260 -14.80 3.77 -7.29
C VAL A 260 -13.80 2.74 -6.75
N GLU A 261 -14.17 1.46 -6.71
CA GLU A 261 -13.30 0.39 -6.22
C GLU A 261 -12.00 0.31 -7.04
N THR A 262 -12.09 0.35 -8.37
CA THR A 262 -10.90 0.27 -9.24
C THR A 262 -9.95 1.44 -8.98
N GLN A 263 -10.45 2.67 -8.85
CA GLN A 263 -9.60 3.82 -8.57
C GLN A 263 -8.99 3.76 -7.15
N LEU A 264 -9.73 3.23 -6.17
CA LEU A 264 -9.20 3.00 -4.84
C LEU A 264 -8.07 1.95 -4.84
N MET A 265 -8.11 0.93 -5.70
CA MET A 265 -7.00 -0.01 -5.87
C MET A 265 -5.71 0.67 -6.35
N VAL A 266 -5.84 1.63 -7.28
CA VAL A 266 -4.70 2.44 -7.73
C VAL A 266 -4.14 3.26 -6.57
N LEU A 267 -5.01 3.97 -5.83
CA LEU A 267 -4.60 4.74 -4.65
C LEU A 267 -3.93 3.85 -3.59
N ALA A 268 -4.50 2.68 -3.29
CA ALA A 268 -3.93 1.71 -2.35
C ALA A 268 -2.51 1.30 -2.74
N THR A 269 -2.27 1.07 -4.04
CA THR A 269 -0.94 0.75 -4.58
C THR A 269 0.09 1.86 -4.32
N LEU A 270 -0.30 3.13 -4.49
CA LEU A 270 0.58 4.28 -4.24
C LEU A 270 0.88 4.48 -2.75
N ILE A 271 -0.11 4.23 -1.89
CA ILE A 271 0.04 4.26 -0.44
C ILE A 271 0.90 3.10 0.05
N ASP A 272 0.85 1.95 -0.64
CA ASP A 272 1.66 0.79 -0.33
C ASP A 272 3.14 0.92 -0.72
N THR A 273 3.48 1.97 -1.44
CA THR A 273 4.87 2.26 -1.83
C THR A 273 5.73 2.64 -0.61
N PRO A 274 6.94 2.07 -0.45
CA PRO A 274 7.91 2.57 0.51
C PRO A 274 8.22 4.06 0.30
N GLY A 275 8.30 4.82 1.40
CA GLY A 275 8.65 6.24 1.38
C GLY A 275 7.54 7.17 1.92
N PRO A 276 7.54 8.47 1.55
CA PRO A 276 6.69 9.49 2.18
C PRO A 276 5.32 9.70 1.50
N THR A 277 4.86 8.79 0.64
CA THR A 277 3.55 8.94 -0.05
C THR A 277 2.38 8.95 0.93
N TRP A 278 2.42 8.07 1.95
CA TRP A 278 1.44 8.05 3.03
C TRP A 278 1.40 9.37 3.82
N LYS A 279 2.54 10.05 3.97
CA LYS A 279 2.62 11.36 4.65
C LYS A 279 1.90 12.43 3.85
N SER A 280 2.22 12.52 2.55
CA SER A 280 1.58 13.47 1.62
C SER A 280 0.07 13.24 1.53
N PHE A 281 -0.34 11.97 1.58
CA PHE A 281 -1.75 11.59 1.65
C PHE A 281 -2.45 12.13 2.91
N ILE A 282 -1.84 11.96 4.10
CA ILE A 282 -2.40 12.48 5.36
C ILE A 282 -2.48 14.01 5.32
N GLU A 283 -1.40 14.69 4.94
CA GLU A 283 -1.33 16.16 4.90
C GLU A 283 -2.38 16.76 3.95
N GLY A 284 -2.69 16.06 2.86
CA GLY A 284 -3.77 16.43 1.94
C GLY A 284 -5.18 16.07 2.40
N GLY A 285 -5.42 15.74 3.67
CA GLY A 285 -6.74 15.35 4.19
C GLY A 285 -7.20 13.96 3.72
N GLY A 286 -6.27 13.05 3.45
CA GLY A 286 -6.56 11.72 2.91
C GLY A 286 -7.38 10.82 3.84
N ILE A 287 -7.20 10.95 5.16
CA ILE A 287 -7.92 10.12 6.15
C ILE A 287 -9.41 10.46 6.16
N GLU A 288 -9.76 11.74 6.27
CA GLU A 288 -11.16 12.20 6.20
C GLU A 288 -11.82 11.76 4.89
N PHE A 289 -11.08 11.88 3.78
CA PHE A 289 -11.54 11.41 2.47
C PHE A 289 -11.84 9.90 2.42
N VAL A 290 -10.92 9.05 2.93
CA VAL A 290 -11.12 7.59 2.98
C VAL A 290 -12.26 7.23 3.92
N MET A 291 -12.38 7.90 5.08
CA MET A 291 -13.46 7.63 6.02
C MET A 291 -14.82 8.03 5.47
N SER A 292 -14.93 9.19 4.80
CA SER A 292 -16.13 9.61 4.09
C SER A 292 -16.53 8.61 3.00
N THR A 293 -15.55 8.11 2.24
CA THR A 293 -15.76 7.11 1.19
C THR A 293 -16.18 5.76 1.77
N MET A 294 -15.55 5.33 2.86
CA MET A 294 -15.87 4.09 3.57
C MET A 294 -17.29 4.12 4.14
N SER A 295 -17.68 5.21 4.82
CA SER A 295 -19.03 5.37 5.36
C SER A 295 -20.09 5.41 4.26
N SER A 296 -19.84 6.15 3.17
CA SER A 296 -20.72 6.13 1.99
C SER A 296 -20.82 4.72 1.40
N GLY A 297 -19.72 3.97 1.35
CA GLY A 297 -19.71 2.58 0.91
C GLY A 297 -20.52 1.66 1.82
N THR A 298 -20.44 1.85 3.14
CA THR A 298 -21.26 1.10 4.11
C THR A 298 -22.75 1.43 3.96
N GLU A 299 -23.12 2.70 3.81
CA GLU A 299 -24.52 3.14 3.64
C GLU A 299 -25.16 2.61 2.36
N ASN A 300 -24.38 2.43 1.29
CA ASN A 300 -24.85 1.93 -0.01
C ASN A 300 -24.50 0.45 -0.26
N GLU A 301 -24.01 -0.28 0.75
CA GLU A 301 -23.60 -1.69 0.66
C GLU A 301 -22.53 -1.99 -0.43
N TRP A 302 -21.66 -1.03 -0.72
CA TRP A 302 -20.54 -1.18 -1.67
C TRP A 302 -19.31 -1.80 -0.99
N TRP A 303 -19.40 -3.08 -0.64
CA TRP A 303 -18.38 -3.76 0.16
C TRP A 303 -16.99 -3.83 -0.50
N GLY A 304 -16.91 -3.84 -1.84
CA GLY A 304 -15.63 -3.68 -2.56
C GLY A 304 -14.93 -2.36 -2.24
N VAL A 305 -15.68 -1.25 -2.24
CA VAL A 305 -15.20 0.10 -1.87
C VAL A 305 -14.77 0.14 -0.40
N VAL A 306 -15.62 -0.37 0.51
CA VAL A 306 -15.31 -0.45 1.95
C VAL A 306 -14.01 -1.24 2.18
N GLY A 307 -13.84 -2.35 1.46
CA GLY A 307 -12.65 -3.18 1.53
C GLY A 307 -11.38 -2.44 1.11
N GLN A 308 -11.41 -1.73 -0.01
CA GLN A 308 -10.25 -0.94 -0.46
C GLN A 308 -9.94 0.24 0.48
N CYS A 309 -10.97 0.88 1.06
CA CYS A 309 -10.76 1.88 2.10
C CYS A 309 -10.04 1.31 3.33
N ALA A 310 -10.39 0.09 3.75
CA ALA A 310 -9.70 -0.60 4.85
C ALA A 310 -8.24 -0.91 4.50
N VAL A 311 -7.94 -1.33 3.26
CA VAL A 311 -6.56 -1.56 2.78
C VAL A 311 -5.74 -0.27 2.83
N ILE A 312 -6.29 0.84 2.34
CA ILE A 312 -5.61 2.15 2.38
C ILE A 312 -5.34 2.56 3.84
N LEU A 313 -6.36 2.45 4.71
CA LEU A 313 -6.23 2.87 6.09
C LEU A 313 -5.21 2.03 6.87
N ASP A 314 -5.20 0.70 6.68
CA ASP A 314 -4.17 -0.18 7.22
C ASP A 314 -2.78 0.24 6.71
N GLY A 315 -2.63 0.45 5.40
CA GLY A 315 -1.36 0.87 4.80
C GLY A 315 -0.82 2.18 5.37
N VAL A 316 -1.68 3.18 5.61
CA VAL A 316 -1.28 4.46 6.22
C VAL A 316 -0.94 4.28 7.70
N CYS A 317 -1.81 3.64 8.47
CA CYS A 317 -1.63 3.48 9.92
C CYS A 317 -0.43 2.59 10.27
N SER A 318 -0.16 1.55 9.46
CA SER A 318 0.98 0.65 9.65
C SER A 318 2.33 1.33 9.33
N ARG A 319 2.36 2.35 8.45
CA ARG A 319 3.58 3.09 8.08
C ARG A 319 3.79 4.36 8.90
N SER A 320 2.72 4.94 9.45
CA SER A 320 2.82 6.14 10.28
C SER A 320 3.44 5.84 11.64
N PRO A 321 4.49 6.58 12.05
CA PRO A 321 5.00 6.49 13.42
C PRO A 321 4.11 7.24 14.44
N SER A 322 3.12 8.00 13.96
CA SER A 322 2.21 8.84 14.75
C SER A 322 0.83 8.19 14.91
N THR A 323 0.15 8.49 16.02
CA THR A 323 -1.26 8.11 16.26
C THR A 323 -2.26 9.05 15.60
N GLU A 324 -1.82 10.12 14.94
CA GLU A 324 -2.71 11.08 14.28
C GLU A 324 -3.63 10.45 13.22
N PRO A 325 -3.18 9.53 12.34
CA PRO A 325 -4.06 8.95 11.32
C PRO A 325 -5.20 8.13 11.93
N ILE A 326 -4.89 7.32 12.95
CA ILE A 326 -5.92 6.52 13.63
C ILE A 326 -6.85 7.40 14.47
N LEU A 327 -6.35 8.48 15.08
CA LEU A 327 -7.18 9.48 15.77
C LEU A 327 -8.15 10.18 14.82
N ALA A 328 -7.67 10.58 13.64
CA ALA A 328 -8.50 11.17 12.60
C ALA A 328 -9.55 10.17 12.12
N ALA A 329 -9.17 8.92 11.86
CA ALA A 329 -10.13 7.88 11.46
C ALA A 329 -11.21 7.63 12.52
N LEU A 330 -10.84 7.59 13.81
CA LEU A 330 -11.77 7.41 14.93
C LEU A 330 -12.74 8.59 15.08
N LYS A 331 -12.28 9.82 14.82
CA LYS A 331 -13.16 11.01 14.77
C LYS A 331 -14.24 10.84 13.71
N ASP A 332 -13.90 10.21 12.59
CA ASP A 332 -14.77 10.01 11.43
C ASP A 332 -15.38 8.59 11.38
N ARG A 333 -15.80 8.07 12.55
CA ARG A 333 -16.63 6.85 12.71
C ARG A 333 -15.95 5.52 12.31
N LEU A 334 -14.63 5.41 12.46
CA LEU A 334 -13.91 4.16 12.18
C LEU A 334 -14.52 2.93 12.86
N LEU A 335 -14.88 3.01 14.14
CA LEU A 335 -15.41 1.85 14.88
C LEU A 335 -16.73 1.32 14.28
N GLN A 336 -17.60 2.21 13.81
CA GLN A 336 -18.85 1.84 13.15
C GLN A 336 -18.57 1.15 11.81
N ASN A 337 -17.66 1.69 11.01
CA ASN A 337 -17.31 1.09 9.71
C ASN A 337 -16.61 -0.27 9.88
N LEU A 338 -15.74 -0.43 10.89
CA LEU A 338 -15.11 -1.73 11.21
C LEU A 338 -16.12 -2.76 11.71
N LYS A 339 -17.09 -2.34 12.53
CA LYS A 339 -18.22 -3.20 12.94
C LYS A 339 -18.99 -3.68 11.72
N ALA A 340 -19.41 -2.76 10.85
CA ALA A 340 -20.18 -3.10 9.65
C ALA A 340 -19.40 -4.03 8.71
N GLY A 341 -18.11 -3.75 8.49
CA GLY A 341 -17.22 -4.62 7.71
C GLY A 341 -17.02 -6.01 8.33
N THR A 342 -17.01 -6.11 9.67
CA THR A 342 -16.96 -7.41 10.36
C THR A 342 -18.23 -8.24 10.12
N GLN A 343 -19.40 -7.60 10.16
CA GLN A 343 -20.69 -8.26 9.93
C GLN A 343 -20.85 -8.76 8.48
N HIS A 344 -20.11 -8.17 7.54
CA HIS A 344 -20.16 -8.48 6.11
C HIS A 344 -18.84 -9.04 5.58
N LEU A 345 -18.07 -9.73 6.41
CA LEU A 345 -16.75 -10.29 6.03
C LEU A 345 -16.82 -11.19 4.79
N SER A 346 -17.93 -11.94 4.61
CA SER A 346 -18.12 -12.81 3.45
C SER A 346 -18.23 -12.07 2.11
N LEU A 347 -18.54 -10.77 2.13
CA LEU A 347 -18.66 -9.92 0.95
C LEU A 347 -17.34 -9.20 0.61
N LEU A 348 -16.29 -9.37 1.42
CA LEU A 348 -15.01 -8.72 1.26
C LEU A 348 -13.99 -9.63 0.58
N LYS A 349 -13.11 -9.02 -0.23
CA LYS A 349 -11.97 -9.71 -0.84
C LYS A 349 -10.89 -10.03 0.22
N ALA A 350 -10.10 -11.08 -0.02
CA ALA A 350 -9.08 -11.55 0.94
C ALA A 350 -8.11 -10.46 1.44
N PRO A 351 -7.56 -9.55 0.59
CA PRO A 351 -6.71 -8.46 1.08
C PRO A 351 -7.44 -7.50 2.03
N ALA A 352 -8.71 -7.19 1.76
CA ALA A 352 -9.52 -6.35 2.63
C ALA A 352 -9.80 -7.01 3.98
N ILE A 353 -10.06 -8.32 4.00
CA ILE A 353 -10.22 -9.10 5.24
C ILE A 353 -8.93 -9.06 6.07
N ALA A 354 -7.76 -9.20 5.43
CA ALA A 354 -6.47 -9.12 6.10
C ALA A 354 -6.21 -7.73 6.70
N SER A 355 -6.56 -6.66 5.98
CA SER A 355 -6.41 -5.29 6.49
C SER A 355 -7.41 -4.96 7.61
N LEU A 356 -8.66 -5.42 7.52
CA LEU A 356 -9.62 -5.29 8.64
C LEU A 356 -9.13 -6.01 9.88
N ARG A 357 -8.59 -7.24 9.73
CA ARG A 357 -7.96 -7.98 10.83
C ARG A 357 -6.83 -7.17 11.44
N THR A 358 -5.93 -6.65 10.62
CA THR A 358 -4.80 -5.85 11.09
C THR A 358 -5.25 -4.60 11.84
N LEU A 359 -6.28 -3.91 11.35
CA LEU A 359 -6.87 -2.75 12.01
C LEU A 359 -7.44 -3.09 13.40
N ILE A 360 -8.19 -4.19 13.51
CA ILE A 360 -8.89 -4.60 14.74
C ILE A 360 -7.95 -5.29 15.74
N GLN A 361 -7.07 -6.18 15.28
CA GLN A 361 -6.22 -7.02 16.13
C GLN A 361 -4.93 -6.34 16.57
N ARG A 362 -4.45 -5.35 15.81
CA ARG A 362 -3.13 -4.75 16.03
C ARG A 362 -3.18 -3.24 16.15
N ILE A 363 -3.58 -2.54 15.08
CA ILE A 363 -3.44 -1.07 15.00
C ILE A 363 -4.29 -0.38 16.08
N LEU A 364 -5.57 -0.75 16.19
CA LEU A 364 -6.46 -0.13 17.16
C LEU A 364 -6.04 -0.45 18.61
N PRO A 365 -5.76 -1.71 19.00
CA PRO A 365 -5.19 -2.03 20.32
C PRO A 365 -3.91 -1.27 20.67
N ASP A 366 -2.95 -1.21 19.74
CA ASP A 366 -1.70 -0.49 19.94
C ASP A 366 -1.94 1.02 20.15
N ALA A 367 -2.87 1.59 19.37
CA ALA A 367 -3.25 3.00 19.51
C ALA A 367 -3.99 3.29 20.83
N MET A 368 -4.75 2.33 21.38
CA MET A 368 -5.45 2.45 22.65
C MET A 368 -4.53 2.56 23.88
N LEU A 369 -3.21 2.41 23.71
CA LEU A 369 -2.21 2.79 24.72
C LEU A 369 -2.15 4.30 24.99
N PHE A 370 -2.77 5.11 24.13
CA PHE A 370 -2.81 6.55 24.25
C PHE A 370 -4.21 6.99 24.70
N ARG A 371 -4.26 7.83 25.74
CA ARG A 371 -5.52 8.33 26.29
C ARG A 371 -6.39 9.05 25.25
N SER A 372 -5.77 9.85 24.38
CA SER A 372 -6.48 10.57 23.31
C SER A 372 -7.25 9.64 22.38
N VAL A 373 -6.76 8.42 22.16
CA VAL A 373 -7.40 7.39 21.34
C VAL A 373 -8.55 6.76 22.12
N ILE A 374 -8.34 6.40 23.38
CA ILE A 374 -9.40 5.85 24.26
C ILE A 374 -10.58 6.82 24.36
N ASP A 375 -10.33 8.12 24.55
CA ASP A 375 -11.37 9.14 24.63
C ASP A 375 -12.21 9.21 23.34
N ARG A 376 -11.64 8.86 22.19
CA ARG A 376 -12.32 8.79 20.87
C ARG A 376 -13.01 7.45 20.61
N CYS A 377 -12.74 6.42 21.40
CA CYS A 377 -13.39 5.11 21.30
C CYS A 377 -14.72 5.04 22.09
N ALA A 378 -15.29 6.18 22.49
CA ALA A 378 -16.52 6.25 23.29
C ALA A 378 -17.73 5.53 22.66
N ALA A 379 -17.72 5.29 21.34
CA ALA A 379 -18.73 4.47 20.66
C ALA A 379 -18.86 3.06 21.22
N ILE A 380 -17.76 2.46 21.71
CA ILE A 380 -17.77 1.14 22.36
C ILE A 380 -18.65 1.18 23.62
N LYS A 381 -18.53 2.25 24.42
CA LYS A 381 -19.37 2.43 25.62
C LYS A 381 -20.84 2.69 25.24
N LYS A 382 -21.06 3.58 24.26
CA LYS A 382 -22.41 4.02 23.88
C LYS A 382 -23.25 2.89 23.30
N ASN A 383 -22.62 1.98 22.55
CA ASN A 383 -23.28 0.89 21.85
C ASN A 383 -22.77 -0.47 22.36
N ARG A 384 -22.69 -0.64 23.69
CA ARG A 384 -22.02 -1.80 24.30
C ARG A 384 -22.60 -3.14 23.85
N ASP A 385 -23.93 -3.25 23.84
CA ASP A 385 -24.63 -4.50 23.47
C ASP A 385 -24.36 -4.87 22.02
N ASP A 386 -24.43 -3.87 21.15
CA ASP A 386 -24.11 -3.93 19.72
C ASP A 386 -22.69 -4.41 19.41
N PHE A 387 -21.69 -3.95 20.18
CA PHE A 387 -20.31 -4.44 20.06
C PHE A 387 -20.12 -5.79 20.77
N GLY A 388 -20.90 -6.08 21.81
CA GLY A 388 -20.92 -7.38 22.49
C GLY A 388 -21.38 -8.53 21.60
N LEU A 389 -22.33 -8.27 20.69
CA LEU A 389 -22.77 -9.23 19.66
C LEU A 389 -21.64 -9.63 18.70
N LEU A 390 -20.66 -8.75 18.46
CA LEU A 390 -19.50 -9.09 17.63
C LEU A 390 -18.60 -10.13 18.31
N SER A 391 -18.66 -10.23 19.64
CA SER A 391 -17.84 -11.15 20.46
C SER A 391 -18.44 -12.54 20.60
N SER A 392 -19.61 -12.82 20.02
CA SER A 392 -20.36 -14.07 20.25
C SER A 392 -20.47 -14.98 19.02
N ASP A 393 -20.40 -14.43 17.80
CA ASP A 393 -20.73 -15.20 16.58
C ASP A 393 -20.10 -14.61 15.31
N ASN A 394 -18.77 -14.41 15.30
CA ASN A 394 -18.06 -13.91 14.12
C ASN A 394 -16.62 -14.42 14.05
N ALA A 395 -16.05 -14.47 12.84
CA ALA A 395 -14.65 -14.86 12.61
C ALA A 395 -13.60 -13.96 13.31
N LEU A 396 -14.01 -12.82 13.87
CA LEU A 396 -13.19 -11.88 14.64
C LEU A 396 -13.67 -11.71 16.09
N ALA A 397 -14.47 -12.63 16.62
CA ALA A 397 -15.07 -12.54 17.95
C ALA A 397 -14.03 -12.31 19.05
N ASP A 398 -12.97 -13.11 19.10
CA ASP A 398 -11.88 -12.96 20.08
C ASP A 398 -11.18 -11.60 19.95
N SER A 399 -11.06 -11.11 18.72
CA SER A 399 -10.40 -9.83 18.44
C SER A 399 -11.23 -8.66 18.96
N TRP A 400 -12.54 -8.69 18.73
CA TRP A 400 -13.46 -7.69 19.29
C TRP A 400 -13.57 -7.77 20.80
N SER A 401 -13.62 -8.98 21.37
CA SER A 401 -13.57 -9.20 22.82
C SER A 401 -12.32 -8.58 23.43
N HIS A 402 -11.15 -8.80 22.82
CA HIS A 402 -9.89 -8.20 23.25
C HIS A 402 -9.94 -6.65 23.20
N VAL A 403 -10.42 -6.07 22.10
CA VAL A 403 -10.55 -4.60 21.96
C VAL A 403 -11.47 -4.01 23.03
N ILE A 404 -12.61 -4.65 23.32
CA ILE A 404 -13.57 -4.19 24.34
C ILE A 404 -12.95 -4.28 25.74
N GLN A 405 -12.32 -5.41 26.07
CA GLN A 405 -11.63 -5.59 27.35
C GLN A 405 -10.50 -4.58 27.54
N LEU A 406 -9.72 -4.33 26.48
CA LEU A 406 -8.63 -3.36 26.52
C LEU A 406 -9.17 -1.94 26.73
N TYR A 407 -10.27 -1.58 26.05
CA TYR A 407 -10.93 -0.30 26.24
C TYR A 407 -11.40 -0.12 27.70
N ASP A 408 -12.11 -1.10 28.25
CA ASP A 408 -12.60 -1.05 29.64
C ASP A 408 -11.44 -0.97 30.65
N ALA A 409 -10.40 -1.79 30.49
CA ALA A 409 -9.23 -1.79 31.36
C ALA A 409 -8.45 -0.47 31.31
N ARG A 410 -8.15 0.03 30.11
CA ARG A 410 -7.39 1.28 29.92
C ARG A 410 -8.18 2.50 30.37
N ARG A 411 -9.48 2.53 30.09
CA ARG A 411 -10.35 3.59 30.56
C ARG A 411 -10.45 3.59 32.08
N GLY A 412 -10.65 2.43 32.71
CA GLY A 412 -10.63 2.30 34.17
C GLY A 412 -9.30 2.77 34.78
N PHE A 413 -8.17 2.45 34.13
CA PHE A 413 -6.85 2.95 34.50
C PHE A 413 -6.71 4.48 34.37
N TYR A 414 -7.15 5.07 33.26
CA TYR A 414 -7.08 6.53 33.10
C TYR A 414 -8.06 7.27 34.03
N GLU A 415 -9.25 6.72 34.25
CA GLU A 415 -10.22 7.26 35.20
C GLU A 415 -9.72 7.14 36.65
N SER A 416 -8.94 6.09 36.98
CA SER A 416 -8.36 5.87 38.33
C SER A 416 -7.03 6.58 38.60
N LEU A 417 -6.32 7.05 37.57
CA LEU A 417 -5.17 7.97 37.72
C LEU A 417 -5.60 9.40 38.05
N ILE A 418 -6.82 9.80 37.66
CA ILE A 418 -7.35 11.17 37.79
C ILE A 418 -7.94 11.54 39.17
N PRO A 419 -8.28 10.65 40.13
CA PRO A 419 -8.58 11.05 41.49
C PRO A 419 -7.33 11.18 42.36
N ILE A 420 -6.10 11.07 41.82
CA ILE A 420 -4.96 11.78 42.42
C ILE A 420 -5.19 13.25 42.10
N LYS A 421 -6.10 13.86 42.86
CA LYS A 421 -6.37 15.29 42.88
C LYS A 421 -5.01 15.97 42.85
N LEU A 422 -4.69 16.64 41.74
CA LEU A 422 -3.85 17.84 41.82
C LEU A 422 -4.52 18.66 42.92
N ARG A 423 -3.95 18.64 44.14
CA ARG A 423 -4.48 19.40 45.27
C ARG A 423 -4.69 20.82 44.75
N ARG A 424 -5.84 21.41 45.06
CA ARG A 424 -5.95 22.87 44.97
C ARG A 424 -4.75 23.41 45.74
N CYS A 425 -3.97 24.26 45.09
CA CYS A 425 -2.86 24.92 45.75
C CYS A 425 -3.47 25.79 46.84
N ASP A 426 -3.42 25.36 48.10
CA ASP A 426 -3.92 26.11 49.27
C ASP A 426 -3.02 27.31 49.62
N ASN A 427 -2.22 27.78 48.66
CA ASN A 427 -1.35 28.92 48.84
C ASN A 427 -2.21 30.19 48.79
N SER A 428 -2.48 30.78 49.96
CA SER A 428 -3.31 31.98 50.14
C SER A 428 -2.82 33.20 49.35
N ALA A 429 -1.56 33.21 48.89
CA ALA A 429 -1.01 34.25 48.03
C ALA A 429 -1.71 34.35 46.66
N ASN A 430 -2.30 33.27 46.16
CA ASN A 430 -2.98 33.24 44.85
C ASN A 430 -4.43 33.75 44.87
N GLN A 431 -4.98 34.13 46.03
CA GLN A 431 -6.28 34.81 46.06
C GLN A 431 -6.21 36.27 45.57
N SER A 432 -5.01 36.82 45.36
CA SER A 432 -4.79 38.19 44.89
C SER A 432 -4.68 38.35 43.35
N LEU A 433 -4.56 37.27 42.58
CA LEU A 433 -4.40 37.30 41.12
C LEU A 433 -5.70 37.03 40.35
N LYS A 434 -6.81 37.62 40.80
CA LYS A 434 -8.12 37.50 40.14
C LYS A 434 -8.29 38.36 38.87
N SER A 435 -7.24 38.96 38.30
CA SER A 435 -7.38 39.98 37.25
C SER A 435 -6.71 39.70 35.89
N PHE A 436 -6.36 38.45 35.52
CA PHE A 436 -5.87 38.17 34.15
C PHE A 436 -6.46 36.88 33.55
N PRO A 437 -7.22 36.94 32.43
CA PRO A 437 -7.91 35.77 31.87
C PRO A 437 -7.03 34.75 31.12
N ASN A 438 -5.75 35.03 30.84
CA ASN A 438 -4.98 34.26 29.83
C ASN A 438 -3.58 33.79 30.27
N VAL A 439 -3.46 33.08 31.40
CA VAL A 439 -2.22 32.35 31.71
C VAL A 439 -2.54 30.95 32.22
N GLN A 440 -2.61 29.97 31.30
CA GLN A 440 -2.47 28.56 31.64
C GLN A 440 -0.98 28.27 31.85
N GLY A 441 -0.56 28.11 33.11
CA GLY A 441 0.75 27.55 33.45
C GLY A 441 1.70 28.44 34.25
N ALA A 442 1.24 29.09 35.32
CA ALA A 442 2.16 29.60 36.34
C ALA A 442 2.60 28.44 37.25
N LYS A 443 3.84 27.97 37.07
CA LYS A 443 4.50 26.98 37.94
C LYS A 443 4.52 27.52 39.39
N CYS A 444 4.01 26.74 40.34
CA CYS A 444 4.21 27.01 41.77
C CYS A 444 5.71 27.09 42.06
N ALA A 445 6.19 28.27 42.42
CA ALA A 445 7.57 28.51 42.78
C ALA A 445 7.90 27.94 44.16
N PHE A 446 9.09 27.37 44.24
CA PHE A 446 9.89 27.01 45.42
C PHE A 446 9.52 27.71 46.74
N SER A 447 9.25 26.90 47.78
CA SER A 447 9.61 27.22 49.17
C SER A 447 9.82 25.93 49.95
N ALA A 448 11.04 25.77 50.50
CA ALA A 448 11.49 24.62 51.29
C ALA A 448 11.00 24.70 52.77
N PRO A 449 11.46 23.83 53.69
CA PRO A 449 10.72 22.70 54.21
C PRO A 449 10.29 22.89 55.67
N ASN A 450 9.19 22.28 56.09
CA ASN A 450 8.98 21.98 57.51
C ASN A 450 8.44 20.57 57.73
N ARG A 451 9.20 19.82 58.53
CA ARG A 451 8.95 18.46 59.01
C ARG A 451 7.64 18.39 59.82
N ALA A 452 6.82 17.36 59.59
CA ALA A 452 6.38 16.43 60.63
C ALA A 452 5.46 15.31 60.10
N LYS A 453 5.90 14.06 60.38
CA LYS A 453 5.12 12.89 60.84
C LYS A 453 3.90 12.44 60.03
N ASN A 454 4.12 11.43 59.17
CA ASN A 454 3.35 10.18 59.14
C ASN A 454 4.06 9.16 58.25
N THR A 455 5.15 8.62 58.77
CA THR A 455 5.94 7.54 58.17
C THR A 455 5.29 6.22 58.55
N HIS A 456 4.65 5.54 57.59
CA HIS A 456 4.75 4.09 57.37
C HIS A 456 3.87 3.61 56.19
N GLY A 457 2.88 4.40 55.73
CA GLY A 457 2.11 4.09 54.50
C GLY A 457 2.53 4.87 53.23
N VAL A 458 3.34 5.92 53.36
CA VAL A 458 3.72 6.82 52.24
C VAL A 458 5.00 6.32 51.54
N MET A 459 5.85 5.54 52.22
CA MET A 459 7.12 5.10 51.63
C MET A 459 6.94 4.07 50.52
N ASP A 460 5.95 3.17 50.57
CA ASP A 460 5.76 2.16 49.51
C ASP A 460 5.13 2.74 48.24
N ILE A 461 4.28 3.77 48.39
CA ILE A 461 3.65 4.46 47.25
C ILE A 461 4.63 5.47 46.63
N GLU A 462 5.42 6.20 47.44
CA GLU A 462 6.49 7.05 46.89
C GLU A 462 7.61 6.22 46.26
N LYS A 463 7.95 5.05 46.81
CA LYS A 463 8.94 4.16 46.21
C LYS A 463 8.43 3.59 44.89
N SER A 464 7.19 3.10 44.83
CA SER A 464 6.57 2.63 43.58
C SER A 464 6.39 3.75 42.55
N ALA A 465 6.00 4.96 42.97
CA ALA A 465 5.85 6.10 42.07
C ALA A 465 7.21 6.62 41.59
N ARG A 466 8.26 6.61 42.43
CA ARG A 466 9.62 6.96 42.02
C ARG A 466 10.23 5.89 41.11
N GLU A 467 9.97 4.61 41.36
CA GLU A 467 10.36 3.51 40.46
C GLU A 467 9.61 3.59 39.13
N TYR A 468 8.31 3.92 39.14
CA TYR A 468 7.51 4.10 37.92
C TYR A 468 7.89 5.35 37.13
N VAL A 469 8.16 6.48 37.80
CA VAL A 469 8.68 7.69 37.15
C VAL A 469 10.09 7.45 36.64
N ARG A 470 10.97 6.74 37.37
CA ARG A 470 12.27 6.30 36.85
C ARG A 470 12.13 5.37 35.65
N PHE A 471 11.18 4.43 35.67
CA PHE A 471 10.93 3.52 34.55
C PHE A 471 10.37 4.25 33.33
N THR A 472 9.44 5.19 33.53
CA THR A 472 8.82 5.97 32.46
C THR A 472 9.80 7.00 31.90
N VAL A 473 10.57 7.68 32.74
CA VAL A 473 11.66 8.57 32.32
C VAL A 473 12.77 7.77 31.66
N ARG A 474 13.12 6.56 32.12
CA ARG A 474 14.05 5.66 31.40
C ARG A 474 13.51 5.26 30.04
N LEU A 475 12.24 4.85 29.92
CA LEU A 475 11.63 4.50 28.63
C LEU A 475 11.52 5.69 27.67
N LEU A 476 11.23 6.88 28.19
CA LEU A 476 11.14 8.12 27.43
C LEU A 476 12.53 8.61 27.01
N THR A 477 13.52 8.53 27.90
CA THR A 477 14.94 8.83 27.60
C THR A 477 15.50 7.82 26.62
N ILE A 478 15.16 6.53 26.72
CA ILE A 478 15.49 5.50 25.71
C ILE A 478 14.82 5.85 24.38
N HIS A 479 13.56 6.26 24.36
CA HIS A 479 12.89 6.68 23.11
C HIS A 479 13.49 7.94 22.49
N ILE A 480 13.83 8.95 23.32
CA ILE A 480 14.40 10.22 22.87
C ILE A 480 15.88 10.05 22.47
N CYS A 481 16.67 9.27 23.20
CA CYS A 481 18.02 8.87 22.81
C CYS A 481 18.01 8.02 21.54
N LEU A 482 17.10 7.03 21.40
CA LEU A 482 16.95 6.26 20.16
C LEU A 482 16.55 7.15 18.98
N ALA A 483 15.61 8.08 19.16
CA ALA A 483 15.19 9.00 18.11
C ALA A 483 16.29 10.00 17.69
N SER A 484 17.17 10.39 18.61
CA SER A 484 18.28 11.33 18.35
C SER A 484 19.59 10.67 17.91
N LYS A 485 19.80 9.37 18.21
CA LYS A 485 21.01 8.60 17.82
C LYS A 485 20.82 7.77 16.54
N LEU A 486 19.60 7.59 16.04
CA LEU A 486 19.30 6.89 14.77
C LEU A 486 19.62 7.73 13.51
N THR A 487 20.21 8.92 13.66
CA THR A 487 20.52 9.84 12.54
C THR A 487 21.93 9.70 11.95
N GLU A 488 22.78 8.80 12.43
CA GLU A 488 24.10 8.50 11.81
C GLU A 488 24.27 6.99 11.53
N PRO A 489 25.05 6.60 10.49
CA PRO A 489 24.64 5.59 9.54
C PRO A 489 24.88 4.15 10.02
N ILE A 490 23.81 3.45 10.42
CA ILE A 490 23.81 1.98 10.52
C ILE A 490 23.45 1.41 9.14
N VAL A 491 24.40 1.49 8.20
CA VAL A 491 24.20 1.10 6.80
C VAL A 491 24.40 -0.40 6.55
N SER A 492 24.93 -1.20 7.48
CA SER A 492 25.38 -2.56 7.13
C SER A 492 24.42 -3.71 7.46
N ALA A 493 23.22 -3.47 8.02
CA ALA A 493 22.40 -4.57 8.53
C ALA A 493 21.15 -4.91 7.70
N HIS A 494 20.76 -4.11 6.70
CA HIS A 494 19.53 -4.31 5.89
C HIS A 494 18.29 -4.67 6.75
N LEU A 495 18.16 -4.03 7.91
CA LEU A 495 17.01 -4.21 8.82
C LEU A 495 16.04 -3.05 8.64
N SER A 496 14.75 -3.30 8.84
CA SER A 496 13.77 -2.23 8.97
C SER A 496 14.01 -1.43 10.26
N PRO A 497 13.61 -0.15 10.32
CA PRO A 497 13.76 0.66 11.54
C PRO A 497 13.13 0.04 12.79
N ARG A 498 12.06 -0.76 12.61
CA ARG A 498 11.40 -1.50 13.69
C ARG A 498 12.24 -2.67 14.21
N GLU A 499 12.85 -3.44 13.31
CA GLU A 499 13.73 -4.56 13.68
C GLU A 499 15.01 -4.07 14.35
N THR A 500 15.60 -2.99 13.81
CA THR A 500 16.70 -2.28 14.47
C THR A 500 16.30 -1.88 15.89
N LYS A 501 15.17 -1.20 16.07
CA LYS A 501 14.68 -0.79 17.40
C LYS A 501 14.49 -1.99 18.34
N GLY A 502 13.93 -3.10 17.87
CA GLY A 502 13.71 -4.31 18.67
C GLY A 502 15.03 -4.94 19.15
N ILE A 503 16.00 -5.10 18.25
CA ILE A 503 17.33 -5.64 18.58
C ILE A 503 18.08 -4.71 19.53
N PHE A 504 17.98 -3.40 19.33
CA PHE A 504 18.56 -2.40 20.23
C PHE A 504 17.96 -2.45 21.63
N GLN A 505 16.63 -2.54 21.75
CA GLN A 505 15.96 -2.66 23.05
C GLN A 505 16.36 -3.94 23.79
N LEU A 506 16.48 -5.05 23.07
CA LEU A 506 16.94 -6.32 23.62
C LEU A 506 18.38 -6.21 24.13
N ALA A 507 19.30 -5.71 23.30
CA ALA A 507 20.70 -5.53 23.66
C ALA A 507 20.89 -4.56 24.83
N HIS A 508 20.13 -3.48 24.87
CA HIS A 508 20.17 -2.53 25.97
C HIS A 508 19.72 -3.19 27.29
N ASN A 509 18.64 -3.99 27.28
CA ASN A 509 18.19 -4.71 28.47
C ASN A 509 19.22 -5.74 28.95
N ASP A 510 19.84 -6.47 28.04
CA ASP A 510 20.85 -7.48 28.35
C ASP A 510 22.14 -6.86 28.90
N VAL A 511 22.60 -5.75 28.31
CA VAL A 511 23.75 -4.97 28.83
C VAL A 511 23.45 -4.42 30.22
N GLN A 512 22.26 -3.84 30.41
CA GLN A 512 21.90 -3.27 31.70
C GLN A 512 21.83 -4.36 32.77
N SER A 513 21.21 -5.51 32.47
CA SER A 513 21.21 -6.67 33.36
C SER A 513 22.64 -7.14 33.67
N TYR A 514 23.51 -7.22 32.66
CA TYR A 514 24.91 -7.62 32.86
C TYR A 514 25.69 -6.64 33.77
N ILE A 515 25.52 -5.33 33.57
CA ILE A 515 26.17 -4.29 34.39
C ILE A 515 25.63 -4.31 35.81
N GLU A 516 24.32 -4.49 36.02
CA GLU A 516 23.71 -4.58 37.36
C GLU A 516 24.26 -5.77 38.17
N HIS A 517 24.69 -6.84 37.49
CA HIS A 517 25.28 -8.03 38.12
C HIS A 517 26.82 -8.05 38.14
N SER A 518 27.48 -7.12 37.46
CA SER A 518 28.94 -7.05 37.33
C SER A 518 29.48 -5.84 38.09
N GLN A 519 30.48 -6.02 38.96
CA GLN A 519 31.00 -4.92 39.81
C GLN A 519 31.72 -3.79 39.05
N HIS A 520 31.86 -3.89 37.72
CA HIS A 520 32.54 -2.90 36.87
C HIS A 520 31.76 -2.69 35.56
N ALA A 521 31.64 -1.43 35.12
CA ALA A 521 31.15 -1.09 33.79
C ALA A 521 32.30 -1.18 32.77
N PRO A 522 32.32 -2.17 31.86
CA PRO A 522 33.37 -2.31 30.85
C PRO A 522 33.26 -1.22 29.77
N LEU A 523 34.40 -0.84 29.18
CA LEU A 523 34.49 0.14 28.08
C LEU A 523 33.89 -0.40 26.77
N GLY A 524 33.82 -1.73 26.62
CA GLY A 524 33.24 -2.39 25.46
C GLY A 524 32.60 -3.74 25.78
N LEU A 525 31.44 -4.00 25.20
CA LEU A 525 30.71 -5.27 25.30
C LEU A 525 30.40 -5.81 23.91
N HIS A 526 30.58 -7.11 23.73
CA HIS A 526 30.07 -7.84 22.57
C HIS A 526 29.00 -8.82 23.01
N ILE A 527 27.77 -8.60 22.56
CA ILE A 527 26.65 -9.51 22.74
C ILE A 527 26.52 -10.37 21.50
N HIS A 528 26.71 -11.68 21.64
CA HIS A 528 26.44 -12.64 20.58
C HIS A 528 25.11 -13.34 20.86
N TYR A 529 24.09 -13.00 20.09
CA TYR A 529 22.83 -13.73 20.06
C TYR A 529 22.97 -14.95 19.15
N GLN A 530 22.93 -16.16 19.74
CA GLN A 530 22.93 -17.40 18.95
C GLN A 530 21.53 -17.77 18.45
N GLN A 531 20.50 -17.07 18.94
CA GLN A 531 19.11 -17.26 18.53
C GLN A 531 18.88 -16.68 17.13
N ARG A 532 18.19 -17.44 16.27
CA ARG A 532 17.73 -16.96 14.97
C ARG A 532 16.51 -16.08 15.15
N PHE A 533 16.61 -14.82 14.76
CA PHE A 533 15.47 -13.90 14.74
C PHE A 533 14.66 -14.14 13.44
N VAL A 534 13.86 -15.21 13.42
CA VAL A 534 12.95 -15.53 12.31
C VAL A 534 11.50 -15.34 12.78
N GLN A 535 10.69 -14.73 11.92
CA GLN A 535 9.26 -14.54 12.18
C GLN A 535 8.58 -15.91 12.38
N GLY A 536 8.13 -16.19 13.61
CA GLY A 536 7.39 -17.43 13.95
C GLY A 536 8.13 -18.44 14.84
N CYS A 537 9.44 -18.27 15.10
CA CYS A 537 10.16 -19.12 16.06
C CYS A 537 10.06 -18.53 17.48
N LYS A 538 9.49 -19.29 18.43
CA LYS A 538 9.44 -18.98 19.88
C LYS A 538 10.37 -19.90 20.70
N ASP A 539 11.56 -20.21 20.19
CA ASP A 539 12.53 -20.98 20.97
C ASP A 539 13.33 -20.05 21.89
N ALA A 540 12.78 -19.80 23.08
CA ALA A 540 13.27 -18.87 24.09
C ALA A 540 14.23 -19.53 25.12
N SER A 541 15.08 -20.49 24.73
CA SER A 541 15.86 -21.28 25.70
C SER A 541 17.38 -21.08 25.71
N LEU A 542 17.95 -20.20 24.86
CA LEU A 542 19.40 -19.97 24.84
C LEU A 542 19.74 -18.55 25.29
N ALA A 543 20.29 -18.41 26.50
CA ALA A 543 20.81 -17.14 27.00
C ALA A 543 21.90 -16.58 26.05
N PRO A 544 21.94 -15.26 25.78
CA PRO A 544 22.95 -14.67 24.91
C PRO A 544 24.35 -14.82 25.52
N LYS A 545 25.36 -15.01 24.67
CA LYS A 545 26.76 -15.04 25.12
C LYS A 545 27.30 -13.61 25.10
N ILE A 546 27.53 -13.05 26.30
CA ILE A 546 28.11 -11.71 26.47
C ILE A 546 29.62 -11.87 26.72
N VAL A 547 30.44 -11.17 25.92
CA VAL A 547 31.91 -11.16 26.03
C VAL A 547 32.36 -9.72 26.23
N ILE A 548 33.24 -9.48 27.20
CA ILE A 548 33.89 -8.17 27.39
C ILE A 548 34.90 -7.97 26.26
N LEU A 549 34.79 -6.86 25.52
CA LEU A 549 35.79 -6.47 24.53
C LEU A 549 36.94 -5.79 25.25
N HIS A 550 38.12 -6.43 25.28
CA HIS A 550 39.35 -5.79 25.72
C HIS A 550 39.89 -4.84 24.64
N ASP A 551 40.63 -3.79 25.05
CA ASP A 551 41.19 -2.71 24.21
C ASP A 551 42.07 -3.14 23.02
N THR A 552 42.30 -4.44 22.83
CA THR A 552 43.14 -5.02 21.78
C THR A 552 42.37 -5.60 20.59
N ASP A 553 41.03 -5.51 20.55
CA ASP A 553 40.26 -5.99 19.39
C ASP A 553 40.36 -5.00 18.19
N PRO A 554 40.95 -5.40 17.06
CA PRO A 554 41.23 -4.51 15.92
C PRO A 554 39.97 -3.94 15.24
N THR A 555 38.79 -4.48 15.53
CA THR A 555 37.52 -3.88 15.06
C THR A 555 37.13 -2.60 15.80
N VAL A 556 37.66 -2.37 17.01
CA VAL A 556 37.46 -1.14 17.80
C VAL A 556 38.49 -0.06 17.42
N ALA A 557 39.67 -0.47 16.93
CA ALA A 557 40.78 0.44 16.59
C ALA A 557 40.50 1.35 15.39
N ARG A 558 39.63 0.95 14.44
CA ARG A 558 39.32 1.78 13.24
C ARG A 558 38.48 3.02 13.52
N GLY A 559 37.96 3.21 14.74
CA GLY A 559 37.21 4.41 15.16
C GLY A 559 37.96 5.35 16.11
N GLN A 560 39.28 5.17 16.33
CA GLN A 560 40.03 5.89 17.36
C GLN A 560 40.31 7.39 17.09
N SER A 561 39.79 7.99 16.01
CA SER A 561 40.10 9.41 15.72
C SER A 561 39.19 10.44 16.41
N VAL A 562 38.16 10.05 17.17
CA VAL A 562 37.31 11.02 17.87
C VAL A 562 37.02 10.55 19.30
N VAL A 563 38.07 10.45 20.12
CA VAL A 563 37.88 10.56 21.56
C VAL A 563 37.65 12.04 21.86
N ALA A 564 36.42 12.50 21.66
CA ALA A 564 35.97 13.77 22.22
C ALA A 564 35.96 13.61 23.75
N LYS A 565 37.07 13.99 24.40
CA LYS A 565 37.09 14.28 25.83
C LYS A 565 36.10 15.42 26.07
N THR A 566 34.83 15.09 26.28
CA THR A 566 33.88 16.04 26.84
C THR A 566 34.22 16.23 28.31
N ALA A 567 34.18 17.48 28.76
CA ALA A 567 34.69 17.98 30.04
C ALA A 567 33.98 17.42 31.30
N ARG A 568 33.27 16.29 31.22
CA ARG A 568 32.44 15.72 32.30
C ARG A 568 32.77 14.27 32.69
N GLY A 569 33.80 13.64 32.13
CA GLY A 569 34.26 12.32 32.62
C GLY A 569 33.25 11.17 32.46
N VAL A 570 32.32 11.28 31.51
CA VAL A 570 31.30 10.25 31.23
C VAL A 570 31.96 9.08 30.49
N LYS A 571 31.87 7.87 31.03
CA LYS A 571 32.35 6.63 30.40
C LYS A 571 31.23 6.03 29.56
N PHE A 572 31.34 6.11 28.24
CA PHE A 572 30.44 5.41 27.33
C PHE A 572 30.90 3.96 27.14
N THR A 573 29.97 3.01 27.11
CA THR A 573 30.24 1.62 26.74
C THR A 573 29.91 1.42 25.26
N ARG A 574 30.88 0.96 24.48
CA ARG A 574 30.65 0.50 23.10
C ARG A 574 30.02 -0.88 23.12
N VAL A 575 28.88 -1.05 22.47
CA VAL A 575 28.20 -2.34 22.38
C VAL A 575 28.20 -2.82 20.92
N LYS A 576 28.86 -3.96 20.70
CA LYS A 576 28.79 -4.73 19.45
C LYS A 576 27.75 -5.83 19.64
N ILE A 577 26.85 -5.99 18.68
CA ILE A 577 25.87 -7.08 18.66
C ILE A 577 26.16 -7.93 17.43
N THR A 578 26.31 -9.25 17.59
CA THR A 578 26.23 -10.20 16.47
C THR A 578 25.01 -11.10 16.61
N PHE A 579 24.31 -11.33 15.51
CA PHE A 579 23.12 -12.18 15.48
C PHE A 579 22.91 -12.83 14.11
N PRO A 580 22.40 -14.06 14.04
CA PRO A 580 22.01 -14.69 12.79
C PRO A 580 20.64 -14.15 12.30
N TRP A 581 20.61 -13.71 11.05
CA TRP A 581 19.43 -13.22 10.33
C TRP A 581 19.36 -13.84 8.94
N ASN A 582 18.27 -14.55 8.61
CA ASN A 582 18.08 -15.21 7.31
C ASN A 582 19.30 -16.03 6.82
N ASN A 583 19.89 -16.83 7.73
CA ASN A 583 21.07 -17.68 7.51
C ASN A 583 22.43 -16.95 7.38
N GLU A 584 22.47 -15.63 7.58
CA GLU A 584 23.71 -14.83 7.61
C GLU A 584 23.96 -14.26 9.01
N GLU A 585 25.22 -14.22 9.47
CA GLU A 585 25.57 -13.49 10.71
C GLU A 585 25.68 -12.00 10.42
N ARG A 586 24.99 -11.17 11.18
CA ARG A 586 24.97 -9.71 11.05
C ARG A 586 25.53 -9.05 12.30
N THR A 587 26.13 -7.88 12.11
CA THR A 587 26.71 -7.07 13.19
C THR A 587 26.06 -5.70 13.29
N LEU A 588 25.70 -5.27 14.49
CA LEU A 588 25.31 -3.90 14.82
C LEU A 588 26.30 -3.32 15.85
N LEU A 589 26.56 -2.02 15.76
CA LEU A 589 27.46 -1.29 16.66
C LEU A 589 26.75 -0.04 17.17
N PHE A 590 26.81 0.21 18.47
CA PHE A 590 26.32 1.45 19.06
C PHE A 590 27.10 1.86 20.31
N GLU A 591 26.98 3.14 20.66
CA GLU A 591 27.57 3.72 21.85
C GLU A 591 26.47 4.23 22.78
N ASP A 592 26.47 3.77 24.03
CA ASP A 592 25.54 4.29 25.04
C ASP A 592 26.22 4.54 26.39
N ASP A 593 25.63 5.46 27.14
CA ASP A 593 26.04 5.76 28.51
C ASP A 593 25.21 4.91 29.47
N PHE A 594 25.80 3.81 29.93
CA PHE A 594 25.18 2.92 30.91
C PHE A 594 25.58 3.27 32.35
N GLY A 595 25.96 4.53 32.60
CA GLY A 595 26.54 5.05 33.84
C GLY A 595 26.20 4.27 35.12
N ALA A 596 27.25 3.86 35.84
CA ALA A 596 27.11 3.50 37.25
C ALA A 596 26.87 4.80 38.04
N GLU A 597 25.80 4.84 38.85
CA GLU A 597 25.47 5.97 39.73
C GLU A 597 26.67 6.46 40.58
#